data_AF-A0A7J9Y6Y5-F1
#
_entry.id   AF-A0A7J9Y6Y5-F1
#
_cell.length_a   1.000
_cell.length_b   1.000
_cell.length_c   1.000
_cell.angle_alpha   90.00
_cell.angle_beta   90.00
_cell.angle_gamma   90.00
#
_symmetry.space_group_name_H-M   'P 1'
#
loop_
_entity.id
_entity.type
_entity.pdbx_description
1 polymer ?
#
loop_
_entity_poly.entity_id
_entity_poly.type
_entity_poly.pdbx_seq_one_letter_code
_entity_poly.pdbx_strand_id
1 'polypeptide(L)'
;MLPPEARQQIRAALAGETDLVRLTPLGTYAVRQRLLAEGRYVPLVGELSHATAAQMLGMIAEHHGPGTGREEIDRWLAAHDADGVEPLLDAVRRCAFRSRAAAMLDVLAESRPDGEAFLRTLRADPALAPIAIHHMIDSGQLSMEDLTPVEGLIGMAEQLLQVLEAEGPEAVREALAEVPDLPELGHALAHSGHPDAQGLQELRSLVIEPSLRNARRGPHVVADPGRHPRRKRPKSRGKRKR
;
A
#
# COMPACT_ATOMS: atom_id res chain seq x y z
N MET A 1 -7.65 -14.53 9.49
CA MET A 1 -8.76 -13.58 9.72
C MET A 1 -10.09 -14.30 9.59
N LEU A 2 -11.12 -13.92 10.37
CA LEU A 2 -12.46 -14.47 10.20
C LEU A 2 -13.03 -14.06 8.82
N PRO A 3 -13.64 -14.99 8.06
CA PRO A 3 -14.29 -14.69 6.80
C PRO A 3 -15.35 -13.57 6.95
N PRO A 4 -15.58 -12.74 5.92
CA PRO A 4 -16.54 -11.64 5.98
C PRO A 4 -17.95 -12.12 6.35
N GLU A 5 -18.36 -13.29 5.86
CA GLU A 5 -19.63 -13.93 6.23
C GLU A 5 -19.69 -14.30 7.72
N ALA A 6 -18.61 -14.82 8.30
CA ALA A 6 -18.54 -15.15 9.72
C ALA A 6 -18.62 -13.89 10.59
N ARG A 7 -17.99 -12.79 10.17
CA ARG A 7 -18.12 -11.49 10.84
C ARG A 7 -19.55 -10.95 10.77
N GLN A 8 -20.21 -11.11 9.63
CA GLN A 8 -21.59 -10.67 9.44
C GLN A 8 -22.57 -11.51 10.25
N GLN A 9 -22.36 -12.83 10.34
CA GLN A 9 -23.12 -13.73 11.21
C GLN A 9 -22.95 -13.38 12.69
N ILE A 10 -21.72 -13.11 13.14
CA ILE A 10 -21.45 -12.67 14.52
C ILE A 10 -22.13 -11.32 14.79
N ARG A 11 -22.04 -10.35 13.86
CA ARG A 11 -22.73 -9.06 14.02
C ARG A 11 -24.25 -9.22 14.07
N ALA A 12 -24.83 -10.05 13.22
CA ALA A 12 -26.28 -10.31 13.23
C ALA A 12 -26.72 -11.02 14.52
N ALA A 13 -25.92 -11.96 15.02
CA ALA A 13 -26.16 -12.64 16.29
C ALA A 13 -26.07 -11.69 17.51
N LEU A 14 -25.17 -10.69 17.44
CA LEU A 14 -25.02 -9.64 18.46
C LEU A 14 -25.99 -8.46 18.28
N ALA A 15 -26.73 -8.40 17.16
CA ALA A 15 -27.70 -7.33 16.88
C ALA A 15 -29.10 -7.61 17.45
N GLY A 16 -29.34 -8.82 17.98
CA GLY A 16 -30.54 -9.12 18.78
C GLY A 16 -30.43 -8.60 20.22
N GLU A 17 -31.42 -8.90 21.07
CA GLU A 17 -31.35 -8.70 22.53
C GLU A 17 -30.30 -9.65 23.13
N THR A 18 -29.03 -9.30 22.98
CA THR A 18 -27.94 -9.92 23.72
C THR A 18 -27.62 -9.02 24.89
N ASP A 19 -27.76 -9.55 26.12
CA ASP A 19 -27.26 -8.87 27.31
C ASP A 19 -25.75 -8.73 27.18
N LEU A 20 -25.30 -7.54 26.78
CA LEU A 20 -23.89 -7.19 26.74
C LEU A 20 -23.40 -7.06 28.18
N VAL A 21 -22.86 -8.17 28.71
CA VAL A 21 -22.26 -8.17 30.05
C VAL A 21 -20.91 -7.49 29.98
N ARG A 22 -20.78 -6.36 30.68
CA ARG A 22 -19.48 -5.72 30.86
C ARG A 22 -18.65 -6.53 31.86
N LEU A 23 -17.52 -7.07 31.41
CA LEU A 23 -16.60 -7.78 32.30
C LEU A 23 -16.08 -6.84 33.40
N THR A 24 -16.00 -7.36 34.62
CA THR A 24 -15.25 -6.72 35.70
C THR A 24 -13.76 -6.75 35.37
N PRO A 25 -12.91 -5.92 36.00
CA PRO A 25 -11.46 -5.99 35.80
C PRO A 25 -10.88 -7.40 36.03
N LEU A 26 -11.39 -8.12 37.04
CA LEU A 26 -10.99 -9.52 37.30
C LEU A 26 -11.48 -10.47 36.20
N GLY A 27 -12.71 -10.27 35.70
CA GLY A 27 -13.24 -11.03 34.57
C GLY A 27 -12.41 -10.83 33.30
N THR A 28 -12.04 -9.60 33.00
CA THR A 28 -11.16 -9.26 31.88
C THR A 28 -9.78 -9.92 32.03
N TYR A 29 -9.20 -9.89 33.22
CA TYR A 29 -7.94 -10.57 33.51
C TYR A 29 -8.05 -12.08 33.28
N ALA A 30 -9.08 -12.74 33.83
CA ALA A 30 -9.26 -14.18 33.69
C ALA A 30 -9.47 -14.59 32.22
N VAL A 31 -10.25 -13.83 31.46
CA VAL A 31 -10.43 -14.05 30.02
C VAL A 31 -9.10 -13.88 29.27
N ARG A 32 -8.34 -12.83 29.56
CA ARG A 32 -7.01 -12.62 28.96
C ARG A 32 -6.08 -13.80 29.23
N GLN A 33 -5.96 -14.25 30.47
CA GLN A 33 -5.10 -15.38 30.83
C GLN A 33 -5.47 -16.66 30.06
N ARG A 34 -6.76 -16.92 29.89
CA ARG A 34 -7.23 -18.05 29.08
C ARG A 34 -6.86 -17.90 27.61
N LEU A 35 -7.07 -16.73 27.01
CA LEU A 35 -6.71 -16.48 25.62
C LEU A 35 -5.20 -16.60 25.38
N LEU A 36 -4.38 -16.10 26.32
CA LEU A 36 -2.93 -16.27 26.29
C LEU A 36 -2.53 -17.76 26.40
N ALA A 37 -3.19 -18.53 27.27
CA ALA A 37 -2.96 -19.98 27.38
C ALA A 37 -3.34 -20.75 26.10
N GLU A 38 -4.28 -20.22 25.30
CA GLU A 38 -4.62 -20.72 23.96
C GLU A 38 -3.63 -20.23 22.87
N GLY A 39 -2.57 -19.50 23.23
CA GLY A 39 -1.59 -18.95 22.30
C GLY A 39 -2.08 -17.75 21.49
N ARG A 40 -3.18 -17.11 21.91
CA ARG A 40 -3.69 -15.91 21.24
C ARG A 40 -2.94 -14.68 21.68
N TYR A 41 -2.72 -13.77 20.74
CA TYR A 41 -2.17 -12.45 21.01
C TYR A 41 -3.26 -11.53 21.60
N VAL A 42 -3.12 -11.16 22.88
CA VAL A 42 -4.05 -10.29 23.60
C VAL A 42 -3.25 -9.23 24.37
N PRO A 43 -2.75 -8.19 23.69
CA PRO A 43 -1.97 -7.14 24.33
C PRO A 43 -2.83 -6.34 25.31
N LEU A 44 -2.21 -5.90 26.41
CA LEU A 44 -2.81 -4.89 27.27
C LEU A 44 -2.38 -3.52 26.83
N VAL A 45 -3.31 -2.60 26.99
CA VAL A 45 -3.03 -1.19 26.78
C VAL A 45 -1.94 -0.73 27.76
N GLY A 46 -0.85 -0.16 27.24
CA GLY A 46 0.33 0.28 27.98
C GLY A 46 1.51 -0.70 27.96
N GLU A 47 1.35 -1.93 27.48
CA GLU A 47 2.49 -2.87 27.32
C GLU A 47 3.51 -2.36 26.29
N LEU A 48 3.11 -1.47 25.38
CA LEU A 48 3.97 -0.88 24.36
C LEU A 48 4.84 0.28 24.89
N SER A 49 4.67 0.71 26.15
CA SER A 49 5.38 1.88 26.71
C SER A 49 6.91 1.72 26.77
N HIS A 50 7.42 0.50 26.65
CA HIS A 50 8.86 0.18 26.63
C HIS A 50 9.36 -0.28 25.24
N ALA A 51 8.47 -0.35 24.26
CA ALA A 51 8.82 -0.73 22.89
C ALA A 51 9.53 0.43 22.18
N THR A 52 10.26 0.12 21.12
CA THR A 52 10.74 1.17 20.21
C THR A 52 9.55 1.84 19.50
N ALA A 53 9.70 3.10 19.06
CA ALA A 53 8.67 3.82 18.33
C ALA A 53 8.13 3.03 17.11
N ALA A 54 9.02 2.40 16.34
CA ALA A 54 8.64 1.60 15.17
C ALA A 54 7.83 0.35 15.53
N GLN A 55 8.19 -0.32 16.63
CA GLN A 55 7.44 -1.46 17.14
C GLN A 55 6.06 -1.02 17.63
N MET A 56 6.01 0.03 18.46
CA MET A 56 4.76 0.56 19.01
C MET A 56 3.78 0.94 17.89
N LEU A 57 4.20 1.78 16.94
CA LEU A 57 3.34 2.23 15.85
C LEU A 57 2.88 1.08 14.94
N GLY A 58 3.78 0.14 14.63
CA GLY A 58 3.43 -1.04 13.86
C GLY A 58 2.40 -1.93 14.57
N MET A 59 2.53 -2.13 15.88
CA MET A 59 1.56 -2.89 16.66
C MET A 59 0.21 -2.18 16.76
N ILE A 60 0.19 -0.85 16.81
CA ILE A 60 -1.06 -0.08 16.76
C ILE A 60 -1.72 -0.25 15.39
N ALA A 61 -0.96 -0.06 14.30
CA ALA A 61 -1.47 -0.18 12.94
C ALA A 61 -2.09 -1.56 12.63
N GLU A 62 -1.52 -2.63 13.18
CA GLU A 62 -1.98 -3.99 12.90
C GLU A 62 -3.13 -4.45 13.81
N HIS A 63 -3.24 -3.92 15.04
CA HIS A 63 -4.06 -4.55 16.07
C HIS A 63 -4.97 -3.62 16.87
N HIS A 64 -4.84 -2.30 16.75
CA HIS A 64 -5.56 -1.36 17.59
C HIS A 64 -6.49 -0.47 16.75
N GLY A 65 -7.65 -0.13 17.33
CA GLY A 65 -8.52 0.90 16.76
C GLY A 65 -8.05 2.31 17.16
N PRO A 66 -8.57 3.36 16.50
CA PRO A 66 -8.07 4.74 16.63
C PRO A 66 -8.13 5.27 18.07
N GLY A 67 -9.16 4.91 18.84
CA GLY A 67 -9.28 5.32 20.25
C GLY A 67 -8.20 4.72 21.16
N THR A 68 -7.82 3.45 20.93
CA THR A 68 -6.77 2.79 21.71
C THR A 68 -5.37 3.21 21.24
N GLY A 69 -5.20 3.48 19.94
CA GLY A 69 -3.95 3.97 19.37
C GLY A 69 -3.50 5.29 20.01
N ARG A 70 -4.41 6.25 20.17
CA ARG A 70 -4.13 7.51 20.86
C ARG A 70 -3.61 7.30 22.28
N GLU A 71 -4.27 6.44 23.05
CA GLU A 71 -3.88 6.19 24.45
C GLU A 71 -2.49 5.53 24.55
N GLU A 72 -2.14 4.66 23.61
CA GLU A 72 -0.81 4.04 23.54
C GLU A 72 0.28 5.05 23.14
N ILE A 73 0.01 5.91 22.16
CA ILE A 73 0.94 6.96 21.74
C ILE A 73 1.20 7.93 22.90
N ASP A 74 0.14 8.40 23.58
CA ASP A 74 0.26 9.33 24.70
C ASP A 74 1.09 8.72 25.84
N ARG A 75 0.87 7.43 26.16
CA ARG A 75 1.68 6.73 27.18
C ARG A 75 3.11 6.50 26.75
N TRP A 76 3.35 6.17 25.49
CA TRP A 76 4.69 5.98 24.97
C TRP A 76 5.49 7.28 25.05
N LEU A 77 4.89 8.40 24.64
CA LEU A 77 5.50 9.73 24.73
C LEU A 77 5.84 10.10 26.18
N ALA A 78 4.91 9.87 27.12
CA ALA A 78 5.13 10.12 28.54
C ALA A 78 6.24 9.23 29.14
N ALA A 79 6.32 7.96 28.74
CA ALA A 79 7.33 7.02 29.23
C ALA A 79 8.75 7.34 28.73
N HIS A 80 8.86 8.00 27.57
CA HIS A 80 10.14 8.37 26.95
C HIS A 80 10.52 9.83 27.14
N ASP A 81 9.75 10.60 27.93
CA ASP A 81 9.95 12.05 28.15
C ASP A 81 10.10 12.82 26.83
N ALA A 82 9.30 12.42 25.84
CA ALA A 82 9.39 12.95 24.49
C ALA A 82 8.50 14.19 24.33
N ASP A 83 9.13 15.33 24.06
CA ASP A 83 8.46 16.59 23.73
C ASP A 83 7.93 16.56 22.28
N GLY A 84 6.88 15.77 22.05
CA GLY A 84 6.15 15.72 20.79
C GLY A 84 6.46 14.50 19.92
N VAL A 85 5.97 14.54 18.67
CA VAL A 85 5.89 13.36 17.78
C VAL A 85 7.12 13.14 16.91
N GLU A 86 8.15 13.97 17.02
CA GLU A 86 9.34 13.86 16.17
C GLU A 86 10.03 12.49 16.26
N PRO A 87 10.19 11.86 17.45
CA PRO A 87 10.75 10.50 17.53
C PRO A 87 9.89 9.45 16.82
N LEU A 88 8.57 9.68 16.75
CA LEU A 88 7.63 8.81 16.05
C LEU A 88 7.74 9.00 14.53
N LEU A 89 7.82 10.25 14.07
CA LEU A 89 8.06 10.57 12.66
C LEU A 89 9.40 10.02 12.18
N ASP A 90 10.45 10.10 12.98
CA ASP A 90 11.76 9.52 12.65
C ASP A 90 11.70 8.00 12.50
N ALA A 91 10.85 7.32 13.29
CA ALA A 91 10.59 5.89 13.11
C ALA A 91 9.88 5.59 11.78
N VAL A 92 8.95 6.45 11.34
CA VAL A 92 8.31 6.34 10.03
C VAL A 92 9.32 6.55 8.91
N ARG A 93 10.17 7.59 9.00
CA ARG A 93 11.21 7.89 7.99
C ARG A 93 12.21 6.75 7.80
N ARG A 94 12.56 6.05 8.89
CA ARG A 94 13.52 4.92 8.89
C ARG A 94 12.87 3.58 8.54
N CYS A 95 11.57 3.52 8.29
CA CYS A 95 10.89 2.30 7.92
C CYS A 95 11.27 1.89 6.49
N ALA A 96 11.76 0.66 6.33
CA ALA A 96 12.22 0.15 5.03
C ALA A 96 11.07 -0.20 4.07
N PHE A 97 9.88 -0.49 4.60
CA PHE A 97 8.70 -0.89 3.83
C PHE A 97 7.73 0.29 3.74
N ARG A 98 7.36 0.68 2.51
CA ARG A 98 6.52 1.86 2.26
C ARG A 98 5.10 1.64 2.78
N SER A 99 4.51 0.46 2.58
CA SER A 99 3.18 0.15 3.09
C SER A 99 3.13 0.20 4.62
N ARG A 100 4.19 -0.27 5.29
CA ARG A 100 4.30 -0.18 6.75
C ARG A 100 4.51 1.25 7.21
N ALA A 101 5.33 2.04 6.52
CA ALA A 101 5.52 3.46 6.82
C ALA A 101 4.20 4.24 6.69
N ALA A 102 3.41 3.96 5.64
CA ALA A 102 2.08 4.52 5.44
C ALA A 102 1.16 4.17 6.63
N ALA A 103 1.02 2.88 6.95
CA ALA A 103 0.18 2.45 8.07
C ALA A 103 0.60 3.07 9.43
N MET A 104 1.90 3.26 9.67
CA MET A 104 2.39 3.96 10.85
C MET A 104 2.03 5.45 10.85
N LEU A 105 2.09 6.12 9.70
CA LEU A 105 1.70 7.52 9.57
C LEU A 105 0.19 7.70 9.72
N ASP A 106 -0.60 6.80 9.17
CA ASP A 106 -2.07 6.78 9.28
C ASP A 106 -2.47 6.73 10.76
N VAL A 107 -1.88 5.82 11.52
CA VAL A 107 -2.06 5.72 12.97
C VAL A 107 -1.76 7.04 13.68
N LEU A 108 -0.66 7.71 13.31
CA LEU A 108 -0.29 8.99 13.90
C LEU A 108 -1.30 10.09 13.56
N ALA A 109 -1.80 10.12 12.32
CA ALA A 109 -2.80 11.11 11.90
C ALA A 109 -4.15 10.87 12.57
N GLU A 110 -4.64 9.63 12.61
CA GLU A 110 -5.93 9.26 13.21
C GLU A 110 -5.96 9.41 14.73
N SER A 111 -4.83 9.20 15.39
CA SER A 111 -4.73 9.31 16.85
C SER A 111 -4.71 10.76 17.36
N ARG A 112 -4.76 11.74 16.45
CA ARG A 112 -4.64 13.16 16.76
C ARG A 112 -5.90 13.95 16.42
N PRO A 113 -6.27 14.94 17.26
CA PRO A 113 -7.38 15.84 16.94
C PRO A 113 -7.07 16.79 15.77
N ASP A 114 -5.79 17.08 15.52
CA ASP A 114 -5.28 17.96 14.47
C ASP A 114 -4.68 17.20 13.28
N GLY A 115 -5.06 15.92 13.08
CA GLY A 115 -4.48 15.01 12.09
C GLY A 115 -4.37 15.56 10.67
N GLU A 116 -5.42 16.23 10.16
CA GLU A 116 -5.36 16.82 8.81
C GLU A 116 -4.35 17.97 8.71
N ALA A 117 -4.31 18.85 9.72
CA ALA A 117 -3.36 19.97 9.73
C ALA A 117 -1.94 19.44 9.84
N PHE A 118 -1.74 18.40 10.66
CA PHE A 118 -0.49 17.67 10.79
C PHE A 118 -0.02 17.10 9.44
N LEU A 119 -0.87 16.35 8.71
CA LEU A 119 -0.51 15.82 7.39
C LEU A 119 -0.16 16.91 6.38
N ARG A 120 -0.86 18.07 6.40
CA ARG A 120 -0.52 19.22 5.55
C ARG A 120 0.87 19.76 5.83
N THR A 121 1.33 19.76 7.08
CA THR A 121 2.71 20.18 7.40
C THR A 121 3.76 19.22 6.85
N LEU A 122 3.46 17.93 6.77
CA LEU A 122 4.37 16.90 6.26
C LEU A 122 4.56 16.96 4.74
N ARG A 123 3.74 17.71 3.99
CA ARG A 123 3.97 17.96 2.56
C ARG A 123 5.32 18.61 2.27
N ALA A 124 5.89 19.31 3.25
CA ALA A 124 7.21 19.94 3.13
C ALA A 124 8.37 19.00 3.52
N ASP A 125 8.09 17.82 4.10
CA ASP A 125 9.10 16.85 4.50
C ASP A 125 9.46 15.95 3.29
N PRO A 126 10.70 15.97 2.77
CA PRO A 126 11.05 15.21 1.56
C PRO A 126 10.87 13.69 1.69
N ALA A 127 10.98 13.13 2.90
CA ALA A 127 10.86 11.69 3.13
C ALA A 127 9.40 11.26 3.31
N LEU A 128 8.59 12.12 3.96
CA LEU A 128 7.22 11.81 4.34
C LEU A 128 6.16 12.40 3.40
N ALA A 129 6.48 13.43 2.62
CA ALA A 129 5.56 14.06 1.69
C ALA A 129 4.87 13.08 0.74
N PRO A 130 5.55 12.08 0.12
CA PRO A 130 4.86 11.14 -0.76
C PRO A 130 3.75 10.36 -0.04
N ILE A 131 4.04 9.86 1.17
CA ILE A 131 3.10 9.10 2.00
C ILE A 131 1.96 10.01 2.45
N ALA A 132 2.27 11.22 2.92
CA ALA A 132 1.26 12.17 3.39
C ALA A 132 0.33 12.61 2.26
N ILE A 133 0.87 12.88 1.06
CA ILE A 133 0.08 13.24 -0.14
C ILE A 133 -0.84 12.09 -0.51
N HIS A 134 -0.32 10.86 -0.60
CA HIS A 134 -1.11 9.69 -0.92
C HIS A 134 -2.26 9.49 0.10
N HIS A 135 -1.95 9.55 1.38
CA HIS A 135 -2.96 9.43 2.44
C HIS A 135 -4.06 10.49 2.32
N MET A 136 -3.70 11.77 2.09
CA MET A 136 -4.68 12.84 1.97
C MET A 136 -5.57 12.70 0.72
N ILE A 137 -5.05 12.11 -0.36
CA ILE A 137 -5.85 11.78 -1.55
C ILE A 137 -6.84 10.66 -1.21
N ASP A 138 -6.37 9.59 -0.59
CA ASP A 138 -7.17 8.42 -0.22
C ASP A 138 -8.28 8.78 0.78
N SER A 139 -7.99 9.69 1.72
CA SER A 139 -8.96 10.21 2.68
C SER A 139 -9.89 11.30 2.11
N GLY A 140 -9.70 11.70 0.85
CA GLY A 140 -10.48 12.77 0.19
C GLY A 140 -10.21 14.19 0.70
N GLN A 141 -9.10 14.42 1.42
CA GLN A 141 -8.69 15.73 1.90
C GLN A 141 -7.96 16.56 0.82
N LEU A 142 -7.46 15.89 -0.22
CA LEU A 142 -6.81 16.47 -1.38
C LEU A 142 -7.39 15.85 -2.65
N SER A 143 -7.66 16.70 -3.65
CA SER A 143 -7.98 16.22 -5.00
C SER A 143 -6.75 16.26 -5.89
N MET A 144 -6.78 15.51 -7.00
CA MET A 144 -5.70 15.55 -7.99
C MET A 144 -5.51 16.95 -8.61
N GLU A 145 -6.57 17.79 -8.60
CA GLU A 145 -6.54 19.15 -9.14
C GLU A 145 -5.77 20.14 -8.23
N ASP A 146 -5.69 19.82 -6.93
CA ASP A 146 -5.00 20.64 -5.92
C ASP A 146 -3.48 20.37 -5.87
N LEU A 147 -3.00 19.37 -6.61
CA LEU A 147 -1.60 18.96 -6.63
C LEU A 147 -0.83 19.75 -7.67
N THR A 148 0.38 20.18 -7.29
CA THR A 148 1.35 20.59 -8.30
C THR A 148 1.75 19.38 -9.16
N PRO A 149 2.23 19.59 -10.40
CA PRO A 149 2.67 18.48 -11.26
C PRO A 149 3.73 17.57 -10.61
N VAL A 150 4.60 18.15 -9.77
CA VAL A 150 5.62 17.40 -9.03
C VAL A 150 4.99 16.54 -7.94
N GLU A 151 4.04 17.08 -7.18
CA GLU A 151 3.33 16.33 -6.14
C GLU A 151 2.48 15.20 -6.72
N GLY A 152 1.80 15.44 -7.85
CA GLY A 152 1.04 14.40 -8.55
C GLY A 152 1.93 13.25 -8.99
N LEU A 153 3.13 13.56 -9.50
CA LEU A 153 4.09 12.55 -9.94
C LEU A 153 4.71 11.77 -8.77
N ILE A 154 5.05 12.46 -7.66
CA ILE A 154 5.53 11.83 -6.43
C ILE A 154 4.45 10.94 -5.79
N GLY A 155 3.20 11.41 -5.73
CA GLY A 155 2.09 10.64 -5.19
C GLY A 155 1.79 9.39 -6.02
N MET A 156 1.83 9.51 -7.35
CA MET A 156 1.68 8.37 -8.25
C MET A 156 2.84 7.37 -8.08
N ALA A 157 4.08 7.84 -7.95
CA ALA A 157 5.22 6.98 -7.65
C ALA A 157 5.01 6.22 -6.33
N GLU A 158 4.60 6.91 -5.26
CA GLU A 158 4.33 6.29 -3.97
C GLU A 158 3.26 5.19 -4.08
N GLN A 159 2.13 5.46 -4.74
CA GLN A 159 1.07 4.48 -4.94
C GLN A 159 1.56 3.23 -5.69
N LEU A 160 2.33 3.39 -6.78
CA LEU A 160 2.85 2.26 -7.55
C LEU A 160 3.85 1.43 -6.73
N LEU A 161 4.65 2.07 -5.87
CA LEU A 161 5.58 1.38 -4.97
C LEU A 161 4.84 0.59 -3.89
N GLN A 162 3.76 1.14 -3.33
CA GLN A 162 2.94 0.41 -2.37
C GLN A 162 2.24 -0.80 -3.00
N VAL A 163 1.70 -0.68 -4.21
CA VAL A 163 1.13 -1.82 -4.96
C VAL A 163 2.21 -2.86 -5.28
N LEU A 164 3.41 -2.43 -5.68
CA LEU A 164 4.53 -3.32 -5.94
C LEU A 164 4.91 -4.13 -4.68
N GLU A 165 4.95 -3.48 -3.52
CA GLU A 165 5.29 -4.11 -2.24
C GLU A 165 4.19 -5.07 -1.76
N ALA A 166 2.92 -4.69 -1.91
CA ALA A 166 1.78 -5.46 -1.40
C ALA A 166 1.38 -6.64 -2.30
N GLU A 167 1.35 -6.42 -3.62
CA GLU A 167 0.75 -7.34 -4.59
C GLU A 167 1.74 -7.84 -5.66
N GLY A 168 2.94 -7.23 -5.71
CA GLY A 168 3.99 -7.63 -6.62
C GLY A 168 3.87 -7.01 -8.03
N PRO A 169 4.81 -7.36 -8.93
CA PRO A 169 4.97 -6.66 -10.20
C PRO A 169 3.83 -6.90 -11.20
N GLU A 170 3.10 -8.02 -11.12
CA GLU A 170 1.97 -8.27 -12.03
C GLU A 170 0.80 -7.31 -11.80
N ALA A 171 0.46 -7.04 -10.53
CA ALA A 171 -0.60 -6.10 -10.18
C ALA A 171 -0.28 -4.69 -10.70
N VAL A 172 0.98 -4.28 -10.59
CA VAL A 172 1.43 -2.99 -11.15
C VAL A 172 1.34 -2.98 -12.67
N ARG A 173 1.68 -4.09 -13.36
CA ARG A 173 1.53 -4.16 -14.83
C ARG A 173 0.08 -4.07 -15.26
N GLU A 174 -0.83 -4.69 -14.51
CA GLU A 174 -2.27 -4.59 -14.75
C GLU A 174 -2.75 -3.15 -14.58
N ALA A 175 -2.35 -2.48 -13.49
CA ALA A 175 -2.66 -1.06 -13.26
C ALA A 175 -2.14 -0.13 -14.37
N LEU A 176 -1.04 -0.50 -15.02
CA LEU A 176 -0.41 0.28 -16.09
C LEU A 176 -0.82 -0.17 -17.52
N ALA A 177 -1.68 -1.18 -17.67
CA ALA A 177 -1.99 -1.77 -18.97
C ALA A 177 -2.64 -0.77 -19.94
N GLU A 178 -3.47 0.13 -19.41
CA GLU A 178 -4.19 1.15 -20.18
C GLU A 178 -3.43 2.47 -20.31
N VAL A 179 -2.20 2.56 -19.80
CA VAL A 179 -1.39 3.78 -19.91
C VAL A 179 -0.79 3.87 -21.33
N PRO A 180 -1.17 4.87 -22.13
CA PRO A 180 -0.79 4.93 -23.54
C PRO A 180 0.70 5.25 -23.76
N ASP A 181 1.33 6.04 -22.88
CA ASP A 181 2.76 6.41 -22.96
C ASP A 181 3.56 5.90 -21.76
N LEU A 182 3.64 4.57 -21.63
CA LEU A 182 4.45 3.92 -20.62
C LEU A 182 5.95 4.32 -20.66
N PRO A 183 6.60 4.55 -21.83
CA PRO A 183 7.96 5.07 -21.88
C PRO A 183 8.11 6.44 -21.22
N GLU A 184 7.24 7.40 -21.54
CA GLU A 184 7.27 8.75 -20.96
C GLU A 184 6.99 8.70 -19.46
N LEU A 185 5.97 7.93 -19.04
CA LEU A 185 5.66 7.72 -17.64
C LEU A 185 6.85 7.13 -16.87
N GLY A 186 7.51 6.11 -17.42
CA GLY A 186 8.69 5.49 -16.81
C GLY A 186 9.83 6.49 -16.63
N HIS A 187 10.04 7.40 -17.59
CA HIS A 187 11.03 8.46 -17.46
C HIS A 187 10.63 9.49 -16.39
N ALA A 188 9.36 9.90 -16.36
CA ALA A 188 8.84 10.82 -15.37
C ALA A 188 8.99 10.25 -13.95
N LEU A 189 8.56 9.00 -13.71
CA LEU A 189 8.67 8.34 -12.40
C LEU A 189 10.13 8.28 -11.90
N ALA A 190 11.08 7.99 -12.79
CA ALA A 190 12.51 7.96 -12.45
C ALA A 190 13.07 9.34 -12.04
N HIS A 191 12.44 10.43 -12.47
CA HIS A 191 12.84 11.82 -12.16
C HIS A 191 11.81 12.53 -11.28
N SER A 192 10.92 11.78 -10.63
CA SER A 192 9.87 12.30 -9.76
C SER A 192 10.41 13.07 -8.55
N GLY A 193 11.63 12.75 -8.10
CA GLY A 193 12.16 13.24 -6.84
C GLY A 193 11.72 12.41 -5.63
N HIS A 194 11.12 11.24 -5.86
CA HIS A 194 10.72 10.33 -4.79
C HIS A 194 11.93 9.85 -3.95
N PRO A 195 11.82 9.80 -2.61
CA PRO A 195 12.94 9.45 -1.72
C PRO A 195 13.40 7.98 -1.85
N ASP A 196 12.50 7.07 -2.24
CA ASP A 196 12.83 5.66 -2.42
C ASP A 196 13.40 5.36 -3.83
N ALA A 197 14.69 5.65 -4.00
CA ALA A 197 15.40 5.37 -5.25
C ALA A 197 15.52 3.87 -5.56
N GLN A 198 15.56 3.01 -4.53
CA GLN A 198 15.66 1.56 -4.72
C GLN A 198 14.33 1.01 -5.22
N GLY A 199 13.21 1.34 -4.58
CA GLY A 199 11.88 0.96 -5.03
C GLY A 199 11.60 1.42 -6.45
N LEU A 200 11.98 2.65 -6.82
CA LEU A 200 11.85 3.14 -8.20
C LEU A 200 12.67 2.31 -9.20
N GLN A 201 13.86 1.86 -8.81
CA GLN A 201 14.70 1.00 -9.66
C GLN A 201 14.11 -0.42 -9.79
N GLU A 202 13.52 -0.95 -8.73
CA GLU A 202 12.78 -2.22 -8.76
C GLU A 202 11.55 -2.13 -9.66
N LEU A 203 10.73 -1.08 -9.48
CA LEU A 203 9.58 -0.78 -10.35
C LEU A 203 9.99 -0.71 -11.82
N ARG A 204 11.08 0.01 -12.14
CA ARG A 204 11.58 0.09 -13.50
C ARG A 204 11.97 -1.28 -14.06
N SER A 205 12.77 -2.06 -13.32
CA SER A 205 13.36 -3.31 -13.80
C SER A 205 12.36 -4.47 -13.86
N LEU A 206 11.40 -4.53 -12.94
CA LEU A 206 10.43 -5.62 -12.80
C LEU A 206 9.12 -5.35 -13.56
N VAL A 207 8.76 -4.08 -13.79
CA VAL A 207 7.48 -3.69 -14.39
C VAL A 207 7.69 -2.98 -15.72
N ILE A 208 8.34 -1.81 -15.71
CA ILE A 208 8.38 -0.93 -16.88
C ILE A 208 9.17 -1.56 -18.05
N GLU A 209 10.41 -1.99 -17.82
CA GLU A 209 11.25 -2.56 -18.89
C GLU A 209 10.67 -3.85 -19.50
N PRO A 210 10.17 -4.82 -18.71
CA PRO A 210 9.48 -6.00 -19.25
C PRO A 210 8.24 -5.65 -20.08
N SER A 211 7.40 -4.73 -19.62
CA SER A 211 6.19 -4.31 -20.36
C SER A 211 6.53 -3.69 -21.71
N LEU A 212 7.56 -2.86 -21.79
CA LEU A 212 8.03 -2.28 -23.05
C LEU A 212 8.58 -3.34 -24.02
N ARG A 213 9.28 -4.36 -23.51
CA ARG A 213 9.77 -5.48 -24.34
C ARG A 213 8.62 -6.31 -24.89
N ASN A 214 7.57 -6.54 -24.10
CA ASN A 214 6.39 -7.30 -24.51
C ASN A 214 5.56 -6.54 -25.54
N ALA A 215 5.35 -5.24 -25.36
CA ALA A 215 4.66 -4.38 -26.33
C ALA A 215 5.37 -4.39 -27.69
N ARG A 216 6.71 -4.34 -27.70
CA ARG A 216 7.52 -4.40 -28.94
C ARG A 216 7.48 -5.75 -29.65
N ARG A 217 7.20 -6.85 -28.94
CA ARG A 217 7.17 -8.21 -29.53
C ARG A 217 5.87 -8.51 -30.28
N GLY A 218 4.82 -7.71 -30.07
CA GLY A 218 3.49 -7.93 -30.66
C GLY A 218 2.85 -9.24 -30.15
N PRO A 219 1.52 -9.41 -30.28
CA PRO A 219 0.92 -10.71 -30.02
C PRO A 219 1.52 -11.72 -31.00
N HIS A 220 2.18 -12.75 -30.48
CA HIS A 220 2.58 -13.90 -31.27
C HIS A 220 1.32 -14.52 -31.88
N VAL A 221 1.04 -14.19 -33.15
CA VAL A 221 0.17 -15.03 -33.98
C VAL A 221 0.90 -16.36 -34.05
N VAL A 222 0.43 -17.34 -33.27
CA VAL A 222 0.82 -18.74 -33.44
C VAL A 222 0.47 -19.07 -34.87
N ALA A 223 1.47 -19.10 -35.74
CA ALA A 223 1.32 -19.52 -37.12
C ALA A 223 0.85 -20.98 -37.06
N ASP A 224 -0.43 -21.18 -37.35
CA ASP A 224 -1.01 -22.51 -37.58
C ASP A 224 -0.12 -23.25 -38.59
N PRO A 225 0.53 -24.36 -38.21
CA PRO A 225 1.40 -25.12 -39.11
C PRO A 225 0.66 -25.73 -40.31
N GLY A 226 -0.67 -25.63 -40.38
CA GLY A 226 -1.50 -26.28 -41.39
C GLY A 226 -1.63 -25.59 -42.76
N ARG A 227 -1.18 -24.34 -42.95
CA ARG A 227 -1.48 -23.60 -44.20
C ARG A 227 -0.33 -23.62 -45.21
N HIS A 228 -0.19 -24.73 -45.94
CA HIS A 228 0.65 -24.82 -47.13
C HIS A 228 0.27 -23.74 -48.19
N PRO A 229 1.22 -22.90 -48.66
CA PRO A 229 0.94 -21.99 -49.76
C PRO A 229 0.85 -22.78 -51.08
N ARG A 230 -0.33 -22.78 -51.70
CA ARG A 230 -0.54 -23.30 -53.06
C ARG A 230 0.33 -22.52 -54.05
N ARG A 231 1.47 -23.11 -54.43
CA ARG A 231 2.33 -22.69 -55.55
C ARG A 231 1.49 -22.58 -56.83
N LYS A 232 1.28 -21.36 -57.34
CA LYS A 232 0.75 -21.12 -58.68
C LYS A 232 1.78 -21.59 -59.71
N ARG A 233 1.45 -22.64 -60.47
CA ARG A 233 2.21 -23.07 -61.66
C ARG A 233 2.14 -21.99 -62.76
N PRO A 234 3.26 -21.63 -63.41
CA PRO A 234 3.23 -20.74 -64.56
C PRO A 234 2.73 -21.51 -65.80
N LYS A 235 1.73 -20.96 -66.50
CA LYS A 235 1.31 -21.44 -67.83
C LYS A 235 2.30 -20.93 -68.87
N SER A 236 3.15 -21.83 -69.39
CA SER A 236 4.02 -21.55 -70.53
C SER A 236 3.19 -21.42 -71.81
N ARG A 237 3.29 -20.24 -72.45
CA ARG A 237 2.86 -19.98 -73.83
C ARG A 237 3.75 -20.78 -74.79
N GLY A 238 3.16 -21.75 -75.51
CA GLY A 238 3.77 -22.39 -76.68
C GLY A 238 3.01 -22.02 -77.95
N LYS A 239 3.63 -21.22 -78.81
CA LYS A 239 3.16 -20.87 -80.17
C LYS A 239 3.70 -21.87 -81.20
N ARG A 240 2.79 -22.40 -82.04
CA ARG A 240 2.89 -22.71 -83.49
C ARG A 240 4.06 -23.54 -84.09
N LYS A 241 3.67 -24.62 -84.79
CA LYS A 241 4.00 -25.07 -86.18
C LYS A 241 3.57 -26.57 -86.25
N ARG A 242 2.93 -27.14 -87.27
CA ARG A 242 2.72 -26.87 -88.69
C ARG A 242 1.31 -27.33 -89.07
#